data_AF-A0A3D4UUC5-F1
#
_entry.id   AF-A0A3D4UUC5-F1
#
_cell.length_a   1.000
_cell.length_b   1.000
_cell.length_c   1.000
_cell.angle_alpha   90.00
_cell.angle_beta   90.00
_cell.angle_gamma   90.00
#
_symmetry.space_group_name_H-M   'P 1'
#
loop_
_entity.id
_entity.type
_entity.pdbx_description
1 polymer ?
#
loop_
_entity_poly.entity_id
_entity_poly.type
_entity_poly.pdbx_seq_one_letter_code
_entity_poly.pdbx_strand_id
1 'polypeptide(L)'
;SSKIQTNIARQNLNQAQKELNSMYNSMQENYLKWLNSWEYYKEEALPLAEEQRKGALTAYKEGAIDYVMFLQNIRDAIQIEVDSWDAFSNYLNSRYELEYYLNTSNK
;
A
#
# COMPACT_ATOMS: atom_id res chain seq x y z
N SER A 1 38.54 -29.41 17.04
CA SER A 1 37.33 -29.64 16.25
C SER A 1 36.06 -29.12 16.94
N SER A 2 35.68 -29.62 18.13
CA SER A 2 34.44 -29.20 18.85
C SER A 2 34.30 -27.69 19.10
N LYS A 3 35.34 -26.99 19.60
CA LYS A 3 35.29 -25.52 19.81
C LYS A 3 35.02 -24.71 18.52
N ILE A 4 35.55 -25.16 17.39
CA ILE A 4 35.34 -24.50 16.09
C ILE A 4 33.89 -24.70 15.64
N GLN A 5 33.36 -25.91 15.78
CA GLN A 5 31.95 -26.19 15.46
C GLN A 5 30.98 -25.41 16.33
N THR A 6 31.25 -25.28 17.64
CA THR A 6 30.45 -24.44 18.54
C THR A 6 30.50 -22.96 18.13
N ASN A 7 31.66 -22.46 17.70
CA ASN A 7 31.78 -21.08 17.23
C ASN A 7 31.01 -20.85 15.92
N ILE A 8 31.06 -21.79 14.98
CA ILE A 8 30.28 -21.74 13.73
C ILE A 8 28.78 -21.75 14.05
N ALA A 9 28.32 -22.65 14.92
CA ALA A 9 26.92 -22.71 15.33
C ALA A 9 26.44 -21.39 15.97
N ARG A 10 27.27 -20.76 16.82
CA ARG A 10 26.96 -19.45 17.42
C ARG A 10 26.87 -18.33 16.38
N GLN A 11 27.80 -18.32 15.41
CA GLN A 11 27.77 -17.34 14.32
C GLN A 11 26.54 -17.51 13.44
N ASN A 12 26.19 -18.75 13.09
CA ASN A 12 24.99 -19.07 12.31
C ASN A 12 23.70 -18.63 13.04
N LEU A 13 23.61 -18.88 14.34
CA LEU A 13 22.46 -18.42 15.15
C LEU A 13 22.36 -16.88 15.16
N ASN A 14 23.47 -16.20 15.39
CA ASN A 14 23.50 -14.73 15.39
C ASN A 14 23.13 -14.15 14.02
N GLN A 15 23.55 -14.79 12.93
CA GLN A 15 23.21 -14.39 11.58
C GLN A 15 21.71 -14.58 11.32
N ALA A 16 21.15 -15.74 11.67
CA ALA A 16 19.71 -16.02 11.54
C ALA A 16 18.85 -15.01 12.33
N GLN A 17 19.26 -14.63 13.55
CA GLN A 17 18.54 -13.62 14.32
C GLN A 17 18.53 -12.24 13.64
N LYS A 18 19.65 -11.84 13.03
CA LYS A 18 19.73 -10.56 12.30
C LYS A 18 18.86 -10.59 11.05
N GLU A 19 18.87 -11.70 10.32
CA GLU A 19 18.03 -11.90 9.14
C GLU A 19 16.55 -11.82 9.48
N LEU A 20 16.12 -12.51 10.55
CA LEU A 20 14.74 -12.42 11.05
C LEU A 20 14.34 -10.99 11.40
N ASN A 21 15.15 -10.28 12.17
CA ASN A 21 14.86 -8.88 12.52
C ASN A 21 14.79 -7.97 11.29
N SER A 22 15.69 -8.17 10.33
CA SER A 22 15.72 -7.41 9.07
C SER A 22 14.46 -7.68 8.23
N MET A 23 14.02 -8.94 8.15
CA MET A 23 12.79 -9.31 7.44
C MET A 23 11.56 -8.70 8.11
N TYR A 24 11.47 -8.76 9.44
CA TYR A 24 10.37 -8.16 10.19
C TYR A 24 10.26 -6.66 9.94
N ASN A 25 11.38 -5.93 10.06
CA ASN A 25 11.39 -4.48 9.84
C ASN A 25 10.96 -4.13 8.41
N SER A 26 11.46 -4.86 7.41
CA SER A 26 11.07 -4.67 6.00
C SER A 26 9.56 -4.88 5.78
N MET A 27 8.99 -5.95 6.35
CA MET A 27 7.55 -6.22 6.26
C MET A 27 6.72 -5.14 6.95
N GLN A 28 7.16 -4.66 8.11
CA GLN A 28 6.49 -3.59 8.85
C GLN A 28 6.53 -2.27 8.06
N GLU A 29 7.68 -1.91 7.49
CA GLU A 29 7.82 -0.71 6.65
C GLU A 29 6.93 -0.78 5.40
N ASN A 30 6.89 -1.95 4.73
CA ASN A 30 6.03 -2.16 3.58
C ASN A 30 4.55 -2.02 3.94
N TYR A 31 4.12 -2.61 5.06
CA TYR A 31 2.76 -2.46 5.58
C TYR A 31 2.40 -0.99 5.85
N LEU A 32 3.25 -0.25 6.58
CA LEU A 32 3.00 1.15 6.91
C LEU A 32 2.95 2.04 5.66
N LYS A 33 3.83 1.79 4.68
CA LYS A 33 3.80 2.48 3.39
C LYS A 33 2.45 2.34 2.70
N TRP A 34 1.94 1.12 2.59
CA TRP A 34 0.68 0.86 1.90
C TRP A 34 -0.55 1.28 2.71
N LEU A 35 -0.49 1.17 4.04
CA LEU A 35 -1.51 1.73 4.92
C LEU A 35 -1.66 3.24 4.69
N ASN A 36 -0.56 4.00 4.74
CA ASN A 36 -0.59 5.44 4.52
C ASN A 36 -1.11 5.80 3.11
N SER A 37 -0.69 5.04 2.10
CA SER A 37 -1.19 5.22 0.71
C SER A 37 -2.70 5.00 0.63
N TRP A 38 -3.20 3.91 1.22
CA TRP A 38 -4.62 3.62 1.25
C TRP A 38 -5.42 4.67 2.04
N GLU A 39 -4.90 5.13 3.18
CA GLU A 39 -5.53 6.19 3.97
C GLU A 39 -5.66 7.49 3.19
N TYR A 40 -4.61 7.91 2.47
CA TYR A 40 -4.68 9.06 1.58
C TYR A 40 -5.77 8.92 0.51
N TYR A 41 -5.85 7.77 -0.17
CA TYR A 41 -6.92 7.56 -1.16
C TYR A 41 -8.31 7.59 -0.53
N LYS A 42 -8.49 6.91 0.61
CA LYS A 42 -9.76 6.78 1.32
C LYS A 42 -10.26 8.12 1.86
N GLU A 43 -9.37 8.94 2.42
CA GLU A 43 -9.74 10.15 3.16
C GLU A 43 -9.69 11.43 2.32
N GLU A 44 -8.91 11.45 1.25
CA GLU A 44 -8.69 12.64 0.43
C GLU A 44 -9.02 12.43 -1.05
N ALA A 45 -8.34 11.49 -1.71
CA ALA A 45 -8.38 11.41 -3.17
C ALA A 45 -9.74 10.91 -3.72
N LEU A 46 -10.35 9.91 -3.09
CA LEU A 46 -11.66 9.39 -3.48
C LEU A 46 -12.79 10.42 -3.27
N PRO A 47 -12.88 11.11 -2.11
CA PRO A 47 -13.80 12.24 -1.95
C PRO A 47 -13.61 13.31 -3.02
N LEU A 48 -12.36 13.68 -3.31
CA LEU A 48 -12.06 14.67 -4.35
C LEU A 48 -12.50 14.21 -5.74
N ALA A 49 -12.28 12.95 -6.09
CA ALA A 49 -12.73 12.38 -7.37
C ALA A 49 -14.27 12.42 -7.50
N GLU A 50 -14.99 12.17 -6.41
CA GLU A 50 -16.45 12.30 -6.38
C GLU A 50 -16.90 13.74 -6.63
N GLU A 51 -16.26 14.72 -5.98
CA GLU A 51 -16.53 16.14 -6.18
C GLU A 51 -16.21 16.59 -7.61
N GLN A 52 -15.06 16.17 -8.16
CA GLN A 52 -14.66 16.46 -9.54
C GLN A 52 -15.68 15.93 -10.55
N ARG A 53 -16.19 14.71 -10.36
CA ARG A 53 -17.24 14.14 -11.22
C ARG A 53 -18.54 14.95 -11.16
N LYS A 54 -18.98 15.34 -9.97
CA LYS A 54 -20.18 16.17 -9.79
C LYS A 54 -19.99 17.54 -10.43
N GLY A 55 -18.86 18.19 -10.19
CA GLY A 55 -18.51 19.49 -10.75
C GLY A 55 -18.45 19.47 -12.28
N ALA A 56 -17.79 18.47 -12.86
CA ALA A 56 -17.71 18.30 -14.31
C ALA A 56 -19.10 18.10 -14.95
N LEU A 57 -19.96 17.29 -14.33
CA LEU A 57 -21.32 17.09 -14.81
C LEU A 57 -22.15 18.38 -14.79
N THR A 58 -22.05 19.17 -13.71
CA THR A 58 -22.73 20.46 -13.59
C THR A 58 -22.22 21.44 -14.64
N ALA A 59 -20.91 21.64 -14.73
CA ALA A 59 -20.30 22.57 -15.68
C ALA A 59 -20.65 22.22 -17.14
N TYR A 60 -20.71 20.93 -17.48
CA TYR A 60 -21.14 20.50 -18.81
C TYR A 60 -22.62 20.82 -19.06
N LYS A 61 -23.51 20.54 -18.10
CA LYS A 61 -24.94 20.84 -18.22
C LYS A 61 -25.23 22.33 -18.35
N GLU A 62 -24.43 23.16 -17.70
CA GLU A 62 -24.52 24.63 -17.77
C GLU A 62 -23.84 25.21 -19.03
N GLY A 63 -23.15 24.38 -19.82
CA GLY A 63 -22.41 24.81 -21.01
C GLY A 63 -21.10 25.55 -20.71
N ALA A 64 -20.61 25.47 -19.47
CA ALA A 64 -19.36 26.09 -19.04
C ALA A 64 -18.12 25.33 -19.53
N ILE A 65 -18.25 24.02 -19.76
CA ILE A 65 -17.22 23.19 -20.42
C ILE A 65 -17.84 22.41 -21.58
N ASP A 66 -17.02 22.13 -22.59
CA ASP A 66 -17.44 21.29 -23.71
C ASP A 66 -17.43 19.80 -23.36
N TYR A 67 -17.94 18.99 -24.29
CA TYR A 67 -18.03 17.54 -24.11
C TYR A 67 -16.66 16.86 -23.98
N VAL A 68 -15.62 17.37 -24.64
CA VAL A 68 -14.27 16.78 -24.58
C VAL A 68 -13.66 17.03 -23.21
N MET A 69 -13.76 18.25 -22.69
CA MET A 69 -13.32 18.61 -21.35
C MET A 69 -14.09 17.82 -20.27
N PHE A 70 -15.39 17.64 -20.46
CA PHE A 70 -16.19 16.79 -19.58
C PHE A 70 -15.65 15.36 -19.52
N LEU A 71 -15.41 14.74 -20.67
CA LEU A 71 -14.89 13.37 -20.73
C LEU A 71 -13.48 13.24 -20.12
N GLN A 72 -12.63 14.25 -20.28
CA GLN A 72 -11.31 14.28 -19.64
C GLN A 72 -11.44 14.31 -18.11
N ASN A 73 -12.25 15.21 -17.56
CA ASN A 73 -12.46 15.30 -16.11
C ASN A 73 -13.04 14.02 -15.51
N ILE A 74 -13.98 13.37 -16.22
CA ILE A 74 -14.54 12.08 -15.78
C ILE A 74 -13.48 10.97 -15.83
N ARG A 75 -12.63 10.95 -16.87
CA ARG A 75 -11.54 9.97 -16.98
C ARG A 75 -10.53 10.13 -15.84
N ASP A 76 -10.15 11.36 -15.52
CA ASP A 76 -9.17 11.63 -14.46
C ASP A 76 -9.70 11.18 -13.10
N ALA A 77 -10.97 11.45 -12.81
CA ALA A 77 -11.61 10.95 -11.58
C ALA A 77 -11.69 9.42 -11.52
N ILE A 78 -12.01 8.76 -12.64
CA ILE A 78 -12.00 7.28 -12.73
C ILE A 78 -10.58 6.74 -12.49
N GLN A 79 -9.54 7.41 -12.99
CA GLN A 79 -8.16 6.98 -12.77
C GLN A 79 -7.81 7.00 -11.27
N ILE A 80 -8.25 8.02 -10.53
CA ILE A 80 -8.08 8.06 -9.07
C ILE A 80 -8.79 6.88 -8.41
N GLU A 81 -10.01 6.55 -8.84
CA GLU A 81 -10.73 5.38 -8.34
C GLU A 81 -9.95 4.08 -8.62
N VAL A 82 -9.40 3.90 -9.83
CA VAL A 82 -8.58 2.74 -10.21
C VAL A 82 -7.30 2.65 -9.36
N ASP A 83 -6.55 3.74 -9.23
CA ASP A 83 -5.30 3.77 -8.47
C ASP A 83 -5.54 3.48 -6.98
N SER A 84 -6.71 3.86 -6.45
CA SER A 84 -7.10 3.53 -5.07
C SER A 84 -7.28 2.03 -4.84
N TRP A 85 -7.76 1.28 -5.84
CA TRP A 85 -7.89 -0.17 -5.76
C TRP A 85 -6.53 -0.85 -5.68
N ASP A 86 -5.55 -0.35 -6.42
CA ASP A 86 -4.17 -0.83 -6.35
C ASP A 86 -3.56 -0.56 -4.97
N ALA A 87 -3.74 0.65 -4.42
CA ALA A 87 -3.29 0.98 -3.07
C ALA A 87 -3.94 0.07 -2.01
N PHE A 88 -5.25 -0.15 -2.09
CA PHE A 88 -5.98 -1.01 -1.17
C PHE A 88 -5.52 -2.47 -1.25
N SER A 89 -5.33 -2.99 -2.46
CA SER A 89 -4.84 -4.34 -2.69
C SER A 89 -3.46 -4.56 -2.07
N ASN A 90 -2.53 -3.62 -2.29
CA ASN A 90 -1.19 -3.71 -1.70
C ASN A 90 -1.20 -3.57 -0.17
N TYR A 91 -2.09 -2.74 0.39
CA TYR A 91 -2.32 -2.67 1.83
C TYR A 91 -2.77 -4.02 2.40
N LEU A 92 -3.75 -4.67 1.78
CA LEU A 92 -4.23 -5.98 2.24
C LEU A 92 -3.13 -7.04 2.14
N ASN A 93 -2.40 -7.09 1.03
CA ASN A 93 -1.32 -8.05 0.82
C ASN A 93 -0.21 -7.89 1.88
N SER A 94 0.28 -6.67 2.07
CA SER A 94 1.33 -6.39 3.06
C SER A 94 0.87 -6.67 4.50
N ARG A 95 -0.41 -6.42 4.82
CA ARG A 95 -1.01 -6.81 6.10
C ARG A 95 -0.98 -8.33 6.29
N TYR A 96 -1.39 -9.10 5.28
CA TYR A 96 -1.40 -10.56 5.35
C TYR A 96 0.01 -11.16 5.47
N GLU A 97 0.99 -10.60 4.76
CA GLU A 97 2.40 -11.01 4.88
C GLU A 97 2.92 -10.80 6.30
N LEU A 98 2.67 -9.63 6.88
CA LEU A 98 3.09 -9.30 8.25
C LEU A 98 2.38 -10.19 9.29
N GLU A 99 1.06 -10.40 9.14
CA GLU A 99 0.29 -11.29 10.03
C GLU A 99 0.76 -12.74 9.94
N TYR A 100 1.05 -13.22 8.73
CA TYR A 100 1.60 -14.56 8.53
C TYR A 100 2.95 -14.73 9.23
N TYR A 101 3.86 -13.76 9.04
CA TYR A 101 5.16 -13.76 9.70
C TYR A 101 5.04 -13.76 11.24
N LEU A 102 4.17 -12.92 11.80
CA LEU A 102 3.95 -12.84 13.25
C LEU A 102 3.34 -14.13 13.81
N ASN A 103 2.39 -14.75 13.10
CA ASN A 103 1.76 -16.00 13.55
C ASN A 103 2.68 -17.22 13.45
N THR A 104 3.59 -17.24 12.47
CA THR A 104 4.58 -18.31 12.31
C THR A 104 5.78 -18.15 13.24
N SER A 105 6.18 -16.92 13.55
CA SER A 105 7.28 -16.64 14.48
C SER A 105 6.90 -16.90 15.96
N ASN A 106 5.60 -16.91 16.28
CA ASN A 106 5.07 -17.19 17.63
C ASN A 106 4.89 -18.70 17.92
N LYS A 107 5.24 -19.59 16.99
CA LYS A 107 5.20 -21.05 17.16
C LYS A 107 6.61 -21.62 17.27
#